data_AF-A0AAW0ISN2-F1
#
_entry.id   AF-A0AAW0ISN2-F1
#
_cell.length_a   1.000
_cell.length_b   1.000
_cell.length_c   1.000
_cell.angle_alpha   90.00
_cell.angle_beta   90.00
_cell.angle_gamma   90.00
#
_symmetry.space_group_name_H-M   'P 1'
#
loop_
_entity.id
_entity.type
_entity.pdbx_description
1 polymer ?
#
loop_
_entity_poly.entity_id
_entity_poly.type
_entity_poly.pdbx_seq_one_letter_code
_entity_poly.pdbx_strand_id
1 'polypeptide(L)'
;MAKSKNHTTHNQSRKWHRNGIKKPRSQRYESLKGVDPKFLRHMRFTKKHNKKGLKKMQANNAKAMSARAEAIKALVKPKVVKPKVSKGPTHKLTRLALIAHPKLGKRIRSYMARVLEGVGSKKQNPRFKPRQRPQLQLRLPKVPRPL
;
A
#
# COMPACT_ATOMS: atom_id res chain seq x y z
N MET A 1 -20.82 -49.82 51.54
CA MET A 1 -20.96 -48.56 50.76
C MET A 1 -20.01 -48.60 49.58
N ALA A 2 -20.53 -48.41 48.36
CA ALA A 2 -19.69 -48.29 47.17
C ALA A 2 -19.09 -46.87 47.11
N LYS A 3 -17.78 -46.76 46.88
CA LYS A 3 -17.09 -45.48 46.75
C LYS A 3 -17.17 -44.98 45.31
N SER A 4 -17.46 -43.69 45.11
CA SER A 4 -17.41 -43.01 43.80
C SER A 4 -16.18 -42.10 43.69
N LYS A 5 -15.87 -41.65 42.47
CA LYS A 5 -14.78 -40.69 42.22
C LYS A 5 -15.21 -39.29 42.65
N ASN A 6 -14.35 -38.59 43.38
CA ASN A 6 -14.69 -37.29 43.98
C ASN A 6 -14.48 -36.09 43.04
N HIS A 7 -13.51 -36.13 42.12
CA HIS A 7 -13.20 -35.00 41.21
C HIS A 7 -12.49 -35.45 39.93
N THR A 8 -12.74 -34.77 38.79
CA THR A 8 -11.98 -35.00 37.54
C THR A 8 -12.00 -33.83 36.55
N THR A 9 -10.83 -33.53 35.98
CA THR A 9 -10.63 -32.54 34.91
C THR A 9 -10.41 -33.20 33.54
N HIS A 10 -10.57 -34.53 33.44
CA HIS A 10 -10.12 -35.35 32.29
C HIS A 10 -10.60 -34.88 30.92
N ASN A 11 -11.88 -34.49 30.78
CA ASN A 11 -12.45 -34.06 29.51
C ASN A 11 -12.67 -32.54 29.41
N GLN A 12 -12.19 -31.75 30.39
CA GLN A 12 -12.46 -30.31 30.41
C GLN A 12 -11.68 -29.59 29.31
N SER A 13 -10.38 -29.88 29.19
CA SER A 13 -9.54 -29.30 28.15
C SER A 13 -10.07 -29.59 26.74
N ARG A 14 -10.45 -30.85 26.46
CA ARG A 14 -11.00 -31.22 25.15
C ARG A 14 -12.25 -30.40 24.80
N LYS A 15 -13.17 -30.20 25.76
CA LYS A 15 -14.38 -29.37 25.54
C LYS A 15 -14.04 -27.90 25.28
N TRP A 16 -13.12 -27.30 26.03
CA TRP A 16 -12.71 -25.90 25.82
C TRP A 16 -12.09 -25.68 24.43
N HIS A 17 -11.35 -26.67 23.93
CA HIS A 17 -10.68 -26.59 22.62
C HIS A 17 -11.58 -26.95 21.43
N ARG A 18 -12.76 -27.58 21.62
CA ARG A 18 -13.70 -27.86 20.51
C ARG A 18 -14.08 -26.60 19.72
N ASN A 19 -14.31 -25.49 20.42
CA ASN A 19 -14.62 -24.19 19.81
C ASN A 19 -13.39 -23.26 19.75
N GLY A 20 -12.27 -23.70 20.33
CA GLY A 20 -11.06 -22.92 20.54
C GLY A 20 -11.21 -21.85 21.62
N ILE A 21 -10.21 -21.75 22.49
CA ILE A 21 -10.14 -20.69 23.51
C ILE A 21 -9.76 -19.39 22.80
N LYS A 22 -10.74 -18.52 22.55
CA LYS A 22 -10.52 -17.24 21.86
C LYS A 22 -9.96 -16.20 22.83
N LYS A 23 -8.95 -15.46 22.37
CA LYS A 23 -8.45 -14.27 23.06
C LYS A 23 -9.50 -13.15 22.98
N PRO A 24 -9.57 -12.24 23.98
CA PRO A 24 -10.43 -11.07 23.87
C PRO A 24 -10.03 -10.24 22.64
N ARG A 25 -11.02 -9.63 21.98
CA ARG A 25 -10.79 -8.79 20.80
C ARG A 25 -10.11 -7.49 21.23
N SER A 26 -8.92 -7.22 20.71
CA SER A 26 -8.29 -5.92 20.86
C SER A 26 -8.97 -4.89 19.94
N GLN A 27 -9.22 -3.70 20.46
CA GLN A 27 -9.82 -2.59 19.74
C GLN A 27 -8.85 -1.39 19.74
N ARG A 28 -8.79 -0.64 18.63
CA ARG A 28 -7.87 0.52 18.50
C ARG A 28 -8.09 1.57 19.60
N TYR A 29 -9.35 1.79 19.99
CA TYR A 29 -9.72 2.74 21.03
C TYR A 29 -10.58 2.01 22.07
N GLU A 30 -10.03 1.87 23.28
CA GLU A 30 -10.71 1.26 24.42
C GLU A 30 -11.58 2.27 25.19
N SER A 31 -12.43 1.77 26.08
CA SER A 31 -13.26 2.63 26.94
C SER A 31 -12.42 3.31 28.02
N LEU A 32 -12.77 4.55 28.37
CA LEU A 32 -12.11 5.29 29.47
C LEU A 32 -12.78 5.05 30.83
N LYS A 33 -13.44 3.90 31.01
CA LYS A 33 -14.09 3.54 32.28
C LYS A 33 -13.02 3.20 33.32
N GLY A 34 -13.14 3.74 34.53
CA GLY A 34 -12.16 3.54 35.61
C GLY A 34 -10.98 4.53 35.60
N VAL A 35 -10.94 5.46 34.64
CA VAL A 35 -9.97 6.57 34.64
C VAL A 35 -10.40 7.64 35.65
N ASP A 36 -9.43 8.30 36.29
CA ASP A 36 -9.66 9.35 37.30
C ASP A 36 -10.70 10.40 36.85
N PRO A 37 -11.79 10.60 37.62
CA PRO A 37 -12.82 11.58 37.30
C PRO A 37 -12.30 13.01 37.13
N LYS A 38 -11.26 13.43 37.88
CA LYS A 38 -10.70 14.79 37.75
C LYS A 38 -10.01 14.97 36.40
N PHE A 39 -9.21 14.01 35.98
CA PHE A 39 -8.63 13.97 34.63
C PHE A 39 -9.71 13.93 33.53
N LEU A 40 -10.72 13.07 33.67
CA LEU A 40 -11.82 12.96 32.69
C LEU A 40 -12.58 14.28 32.54
N ARG A 41 -12.81 15.00 33.64
CA ARG A 41 -13.48 16.30 33.63
C ARG A 41 -12.67 17.33 32.82
N HIS A 42 -11.36 17.42 33.06
CA HIS A 42 -10.49 18.32 32.30
C HIS A 42 -10.45 17.96 30.81
N MET A 43 -10.23 16.68 30.46
CA MET A 43 -10.22 16.22 29.07
C MET A 43 -11.54 16.48 28.34
N ARG A 44 -12.69 16.36 29.03
CA ARG A 44 -14.00 16.70 28.44
C ARG A 44 -14.09 18.19 28.13
N PHE A 45 -13.60 19.06 29.01
CA PHE A 45 -13.58 20.51 28.78
C PHE A 45 -12.65 20.91 27.62
N THR A 46 -11.45 20.33 27.53
CA THR A 46 -10.54 20.62 26.40
C THR A 46 -11.18 20.22 25.07
N LYS A 47 -11.73 19.00 24.99
CA LYS A 47 -12.46 18.52 23.80
C LYS A 47 -13.66 19.39 23.45
N LYS A 48 -14.41 19.90 24.44
CA LYS A 48 -15.54 20.80 24.25
C LYS A 48 -15.13 22.11 23.58
N HIS A 49 -13.97 22.67 23.93
CA HIS A 49 -13.53 23.99 23.47
C HIS A 49 -12.58 23.99 22.26
N ASN A 50 -12.21 22.83 21.71
CA ASN A 50 -11.34 22.72 20.54
C ASN A 50 -11.83 23.47 19.29
N LYS A 51 -13.15 23.69 19.15
CA LYS A 51 -13.73 24.44 18.02
C LYS A 51 -13.23 25.89 17.95
N LYS A 52 -12.87 26.50 19.09
CA LYS A 52 -12.40 27.90 19.15
C LYS A 52 -11.08 28.11 18.39
N GLY A 53 -10.21 27.10 18.36
CA GLY A 53 -8.90 27.16 17.70
C GLY A 53 -8.90 26.78 16.21
N LEU A 54 -10.05 26.39 15.66
CA LEU A 54 -10.12 25.74 14.35
C LEU A 54 -9.61 26.63 13.20
N LYS A 55 -9.97 27.91 13.18
CA LYS A 55 -9.52 28.85 12.11
C LYS A 55 -8.00 29.03 12.11
N LYS A 56 -7.39 29.14 13.29
CA LYS A 56 -5.92 29.28 13.44
C LYS A 56 -5.22 28.01 12.95
N MET A 57 -5.75 26.84 13.32
CA MET A 57 -5.23 25.54 12.88
C MET A 57 -5.34 25.36 11.36
N GLN A 58 -6.48 25.71 10.77
CA GLN A 58 -6.68 25.60 9.32
C GLN A 58 -5.71 26.49 8.54
N ALA A 59 -5.54 27.74 8.97
CA ALA A 59 -4.59 28.65 8.33
C ALA A 59 -3.14 28.15 8.44
N ASN A 60 -2.74 27.64 9.60
CA ASN A 60 -1.40 27.06 9.78
C ASN A 60 -1.20 25.82 8.90
N ASN A 61 -2.19 24.93 8.86
CA ASN A 61 -2.12 23.72 8.03
C ASN A 61 -2.06 24.07 6.54
N ALA A 62 -2.81 25.07 6.08
CA ALA A 62 -2.74 25.55 4.69
C ALA A 62 -1.35 26.07 4.34
N LYS A 63 -0.75 26.89 5.24
CA LYS A 63 0.63 27.38 5.09
C LYS A 63 1.65 26.24 5.05
N ALA A 64 1.48 25.22 5.90
CA ALA A 64 2.36 24.06 5.90
C ALA A 64 2.24 23.24 4.60
N MET A 65 1.03 23.09 4.06
CA MET A 65 0.82 22.37 2.80
C MET A 65 1.36 23.14 1.59
N SER A 66 1.20 24.47 1.57
CA SER A 66 1.78 25.30 0.49
C SER A 66 3.30 25.23 0.50
N ALA A 67 3.93 25.34 1.67
CA ALA A 67 5.40 25.20 1.80
C ALA A 67 5.89 23.82 1.33
N ARG A 68 5.17 22.75 1.68
CA ARG A 68 5.48 21.39 1.17
C ARG A 68 5.34 21.30 -0.35
N ALA A 69 4.30 21.90 -0.93
CA ALA A 69 4.09 21.91 -2.38
C ALA A 69 5.23 22.65 -3.10
N GLU A 70 5.67 23.79 -2.57
CA GLU A 70 6.81 24.54 -3.11
C GLU A 70 8.12 23.76 -3.00
N ALA A 71 8.37 23.08 -1.88
CA ALA A 71 9.54 22.23 -1.71
C ALA A 71 9.56 21.07 -2.73
N ILE A 72 8.42 20.40 -2.94
CA ILE A 72 8.30 19.35 -3.96
C ILE A 72 8.54 19.95 -5.37
N LYS A 73 7.95 21.11 -5.67
CA LYS A 73 8.16 21.80 -6.94
C LYS A 73 9.63 22.18 -7.16
N ALA A 74 10.33 22.61 -6.12
CA ALA A 74 11.75 22.94 -6.17
C ALA A 74 12.63 21.69 -6.38
N LEU A 75 12.28 20.55 -5.76
CA LEU A 75 12.97 19.28 -6.00
C LEU A 75 12.79 18.78 -7.45
N VAL A 76 11.57 18.92 -7.99
CA VAL A 76 11.25 18.49 -9.36
C VAL A 76 11.90 19.39 -10.41
N LYS A 77 12.18 20.67 -10.10
CA LYS A 77 12.95 21.55 -10.99
C LYS A 77 14.41 21.10 -11.02
N PRO A 78 14.96 20.66 -12.18
CA PRO A 78 16.36 20.29 -12.25
C PRO A 78 17.23 21.53 -12.01
N LYS A 79 18.02 21.52 -10.93
CA LYS A 79 19.18 22.41 -10.81
C LYS A 79 20.12 22.05 -11.96
N VAL A 80 20.40 23.03 -12.84
CA VAL A 80 21.36 22.93 -13.96
C VAL A 80 22.77 22.84 -13.39
N VAL A 81 23.09 21.75 -12.70
CA VAL A 81 24.47 21.41 -12.36
C VAL A 81 25.03 20.71 -13.58
N LYS A 82 26.03 21.34 -14.22
CA LYS A 82 26.78 20.72 -15.30
C LYS A 82 27.28 19.36 -14.81
N PRO A 83 26.86 18.23 -15.41
CA PRO A 83 27.37 16.93 -15.01
C PRO A 83 28.85 16.89 -15.36
N LYS A 84 29.70 16.85 -14.32
CA LYS A 84 31.13 16.58 -14.47
C LYS A 84 31.23 15.07 -14.73
N VAL A 85 31.02 14.69 -15.99
CA VAL A 85 31.07 13.30 -16.43
C VAL A 85 32.47 12.73 -16.25
N SER A 86 32.66 11.89 -15.24
CA SER A 86 33.78 10.94 -15.22
C SER A 86 33.57 9.96 -16.38
N LYS A 87 34.65 9.58 -17.07
CA LYS A 87 34.62 8.66 -18.21
C LYS A 87 34.18 7.27 -17.70
N GLY A 88 32.88 7.01 -17.75
CA GLY A 88 32.29 5.72 -17.39
C GLY A 88 32.71 4.60 -18.35
N PRO A 89 32.31 3.34 -18.06
CA PRO A 89 32.69 2.18 -18.85
C PRO A 89 32.36 2.38 -20.34
N THR A 90 33.28 1.95 -21.20
CA THR A 90 33.18 2.15 -22.64
C THR A 90 31.85 1.61 -23.18
N HIS A 91 31.27 2.29 -24.16
CA HIS A 91 29.95 1.99 -24.73
C HIS A 91 29.78 0.53 -25.19
N LYS A 92 30.89 -0.16 -25.47
CA LYS A 92 30.91 -1.59 -25.83
C LYS A 92 30.57 -2.48 -24.62
N LEU A 93 31.13 -2.21 -23.45
CA LEU A 93 30.90 -3.00 -22.24
C LEU A 93 29.47 -2.86 -21.72
N THR A 94 28.93 -1.63 -21.72
CA THR A 94 27.53 -1.38 -21.33
C THR A 94 26.54 -2.04 -22.29
N ARG A 95 26.86 -2.07 -23.60
CA ARG A 95 26.05 -2.78 -24.60
C ARG A 95 26.03 -4.29 -24.37
N LEU A 96 27.18 -4.90 -24.07
CA LEU A 96 27.25 -6.34 -23.78
C LEU A 96 26.49 -6.70 -22.50
N ALA A 97 26.59 -5.87 -21.45
CA ALA A 97 25.84 -6.06 -20.22
C ALA A 97 24.31 -6.00 -20.45
N LEU A 98 23.85 -5.06 -21.29
CA LEU A 98 22.43 -4.94 -21.67
C LEU A 98 21.96 -6.18 -22.47
N ILE A 99 22.79 -6.70 -23.36
CA ILE A 99 22.49 -7.90 -24.15
C ILE A 99 22.45 -9.16 -23.27
N ALA A 100 23.32 -9.27 -22.27
CA ALA A 100 23.34 -10.40 -21.34
C ALA A 100 22.19 -10.33 -20.30
N HIS A 101 21.63 -9.14 -20.05
CA HIS A 101 20.60 -8.97 -19.01
C HIS A 101 19.34 -9.82 -19.30
N PRO A 102 18.85 -10.65 -18.35
CA PRO A 102 17.82 -11.66 -18.60
C PRO A 102 16.47 -11.06 -19.06
N LYS A 103 16.02 -9.96 -18.44
CA LYS A 103 14.77 -9.27 -18.82
C LYS A 103 14.95 -8.30 -19.99
N LEU A 104 15.86 -7.33 -19.85
CA LEU A 104 16.06 -6.25 -20.82
C LEU A 104 16.67 -6.71 -22.16
N GLY A 105 17.58 -7.68 -22.14
CA GLY A 105 18.25 -8.19 -23.34
C GLY A 105 17.46 -9.25 -24.12
N LYS A 106 16.33 -9.73 -23.61
CA LYS A 106 15.56 -10.85 -24.21
C LYS A 106 15.15 -10.57 -25.65
N ARG A 107 14.67 -9.35 -25.94
CA ARG A 107 14.23 -8.94 -27.29
C ARG A 107 15.40 -8.76 -28.26
N ILE A 108 16.57 -8.38 -27.76
CA ILE A 108 17.78 -8.19 -28.57
C ILE A 108 18.36 -9.56 -28.93
N ARG A 109 18.50 -10.47 -27.95
CA ARG A 109 18.98 -11.83 -28.19
C ARG A 109 18.08 -12.60 -29.18
N SER A 110 16.75 -12.46 -29.06
CA SER A 110 15.83 -13.09 -30.03
C SER A 110 15.90 -12.48 -31.43
N TYR A 111 16.17 -11.18 -31.55
CA TYR A 111 16.43 -10.56 -32.86
C TYR A 111 17.73 -11.08 -33.48
N MET A 112 18.82 -11.13 -32.70
CA MET A 112 20.11 -11.65 -33.19
C MET A 112 20.02 -13.12 -33.61
N ALA A 113 19.32 -13.96 -32.85
CA ALA A 113 19.09 -15.36 -33.20
C ALA A 113 18.41 -15.50 -34.57
N ARG A 114 17.35 -14.71 -34.83
CA ARG A 114 16.65 -14.73 -36.12
C ARG A 114 17.49 -14.25 -37.30
N VAL A 115 18.38 -13.28 -37.07
CA VAL A 115 19.28 -12.76 -38.10
C VAL A 115 20.39 -13.77 -38.42
N LEU A 116 20.92 -14.46 -37.41
CA LEU A 116 21.94 -15.50 -37.58
C LEU A 116 21.37 -16.77 -38.23
N GLU A 117 20.11 -17.13 -37.96
CA GLU A 117 19.43 -18.28 -38.57
C GLU A 117 18.92 -18.03 -39.99
N GLY A 118 19.21 -16.87 -40.61
CA GLY A 118 19.00 -16.65 -42.05
C GLY A 118 17.54 -16.71 -42.53
N VAL A 119 16.55 -16.47 -41.67
CA VAL A 119 15.13 -16.50 -42.08
C VAL A 119 14.66 -15.12 -42.56
N GLY A 120 14.93 -14.83 -43.83
CA GLY A 120 14.26 -13.76 -44.57
C GLY A 120 12.81 -14.12 -44.86
N SER A 121 11.89 -13.83 -43.94
CA SER A 121 10.45 -13.90 -44.21
C SER A 121 9.81 -12.53 -44.07
N LYS A 122 9.36 -11.94 -45.19
CA LYS A 122 8.37 -10.85 -45.24
C LYS A 122 7.15 -11.30 -44.43
N LYS A 123 7.04 -10.92 -43.16
CA LYS A 123 5.87 -11.18 -42.32
C LYS A 123 5.05 -9.91 -42.20
N GLN A 124 3.84 -9.96 -42.75
CA GLN A 124 2.85 -8.88 -42.73
C GLN A 124 2.62 -8.38 -41.29
N ASN A 125 2.57 -7.06 -41.11
CA ASN A 125 2.21 -6.43 -39.85
C ASN A 125 0.85 -6.96 -39.37
N PRO A 126 0.70 -7.50 -38.16
CA PRO A 126 -0.62 -7.76 -37.62
C PRO A 126 -1.28 -6.40 -37.36
N ARG A 127 -2.42 -6.16 -38.03
CA ARG A 127 -3.29 -5.01 -37.77
C ARG A 127 -3.49 -4.84 -36.26
N PHE A 128 -3.08 -3.70 -35.73
CA PHE A 128 -3.40 -3.29 -34.37
C PHE A 128 -4.92 -3.24 -34.24
N LYS A 129 -5.53 -4.25 -33.62
CA LYS A 129 -6.91 -4.13 -33.16
C LYS A 129 -6.92 -3.23 -31.92
N PRO A 130 -7.70 -2.14 -31.91
CA PRO A 130 -7.76 -1.26 -30.75
C PRO A 130 -8.28 -2.04 -29.54
N ARG A 131 -7.54 -1.96 -28.45
CA ARG A 131 -7.89 -2.57 -27.17
C ARG A 131 -9.16 -1.88 -26.65
N GLN A 132 -10.26 -2.62 -26.53
CA GLN A 132 -11.49 -2.09 -25.95
C GLN A 132 -11.19 -1.57 -24.54
N ARG A 133 -11.59 -0.32 -24.27
CA ARG A 133 -11.51 0.29 -22.93
C ARG A 133 -12.46 -0.48 -22.01
N PRO A 134 -12.03 -0.97 -20.84
CA PRO A 134 -12.97 -1.54 -19.89
C PRO A 134 -13.85 -0.41 -19.37
N GLN A 135 -15.16 -0.53 -19.60
CA GLN A 135 -16.12 0.38 -18.97
C GLN A 135 -16.15 0.06 -17.47
N LEU A 136 -15.70 1.01 -16.65
CA LEU A 136 -15.89 0.96 -15.21
C LEU A 136 -17.38 1.20 -14.93
N GLN A 137 -18.16 0.12 -14.85
CA GLN A 137 -19.52 0.18 -14.32
C GLN A 137 -19.44 0.42 -12.81
N LEU A 138 -19.67 1.67 -12.41
CA LEU A 138 -19.93 2.03 -11.02
C LEU A 138 -21.22 1.33 -10.58
N ARG A 139 -21.09 0.23 -9.86
CA ARG A 139 -22.22 -0.39 -9.15
C ARG A 139 -22.57 0.50 -7.96
N LEU A 140 -23.65 1.27 -8.07
CA LEU A 140 -24.25 1.97 -6.94
C LEU A 140 -24.79 0.94 -5.93
N PRO A 141 -24.63 1.19 -4.61
CA PRO A 141 -25.18 0.31 -3.58
C PRO A 141 -26.71 0.32 -3.64
N LYS A 142 -27.30 -0.87 -3.53
CA LYS A 142 -28.74 -1.09 -3.57
C LYS A 142 -29.38 -0.45 -2.32
N VAL A 143 -30.24 0.52 -2.52
CA VAL A 143 -31.05 1.12 -1.46
C VAL A 143 -32.14 0.11 -1.04
N PRO A 144 -32.31 -0.18 0.26
CA PRO A 144 -33.40 -1.05 0.71
C PRO A 144 -34.75 -0.33 0.55
N ARG A 145 -35.74 -1.06 0.02
CA ARG A 145 -37.14 -0.59 -0.09
C ARG A 145 -37.78 -0.58 1.31
N PRO A 146 -38.64 0.41 1.62
CA PRO A 146 -39.33 0.47 2.90
C PRO A 146 -40.45 -0.58 2.96
N LEU A 147 -40.73 -1.06 4.18
CA LEU A 147 -41.97 -1.73 4.57
C LEU A 147 -43.02 -0.67 4.90
#